data_AF-A0A1F4FAZ3-F1
#
_entry.id   AF-A0A1F4FAZ3-F1
#
_cell.length_a   1.000
_cell.length_b   1.000
_cell.length_c   1.000
_cell.angle_alpha   90.00
_cell.angle_beta   90.00
_cell.angle_gamma   90.00
#
_symmetry.space_group_name_H-M   'P 1'
#
loop_
_entity.id
_entity.type
_entity.pdbx_description
1 polymer ?
#
loop_
_entity_poly.entity_id
_entity_poly.type
_entity_poly.pdbx_seq_one_letter_code
_entity_poly.pdbx_strand_id
1 'polypeptide(L)'
;MRPRPSKSEKPLHWVGSSKRDLLGFPERVVDNIGYALGVVQLGGHPPSAKPWKGLGPGVSEIVEDDTSGTFRAVYAVRFRKAIYVLHAFHKKSPSGVRTARPDVELVEERLKAARRDYEARYGKETD
;
A
#
# COMPACT_ATOMS: atom_id res chain seq x y z
N MET A 1 13.37 5.79 15.94
CA MET A 1 12.07 5.33 16.48
C MET A 1 10.99 6.25 15.92
N ARG A 2 10.02 5.77 15.12
CA ARG A 2 8.94 6.64 14.64
C ARG A 2 8.06 7.04 15.83
N PRO A 3 7.62 8.31 15.93
CA PRO A 3 6.66 8.73 16.95
C PRO A 3 5.41 7.85 16.90
N ARG A 4 4.74 7.68 18.04
CA ARG A 4 3.43 7.03 18.08
C ARG A 4 2.48 7.85 17.20
N PRO A 5 1.71 7.21 16.29
CA PRO A 5 0.76 7.94 15.45
C PRO A 5 -0.16 8.80 16.32
N SER A 6 -0.43 10.02 15.87
CA SER A 6 -1.39 10.92 16.52
C SER A 6 -2.78 10.25 16.58
N LYS A 7 -3.66 10.67 17.51
CA LYS A 7 -5.01 10.08 17.67
C LYS A 7 -5.85 10.04 16.37
N SER A 8 -5.50 10.84 15.36
CA SER A 8 -6.16 10.94 14.06
C SER A 8 -5.53 10.11 12.94
N GLU A 9 -4.33 9.56 13.11
CA GLU A 9 -3.67 8.76 12.08
C GLU A 9 -4.18 7.33 12.04
N LYS A 10 -4.67 6.89 10.89
CA LYS A 10 -4.97 5.47 10.67
C LYS A 10 -3.66 4.68 10.70
N PRO A 11 -3.57 3.57 11.44
CA PRO A 11 -2.39 2.72 11.44
C PRO A 11 -2.20 2.06 10.07
N LEU A 12 -0.92 1.89 9.68
CA LEU A 12 -0.55 1.00 8.58
C LEU A 12 -0.36 -0.42 9.09
N HIS A 13 -1.06 -1.36 8.48
CA HIS A 13 -0.81 -2.80 8.62
C HIS A 13 -0.11 -3.31 7.37
N TRP A 14 1.04 -3.94 7.55
CA TRP A 14 1.87 -4.45 6.46
C TRP A 14 1.55 -5.93 6.22
N VAL A 15 1.13 -6.28 5.01
CA VAL A 15 0.77 -7.66 4.68
C VAL A 15 1.95 -8.41 4.07
N GLY A 16 2.28 -9.56 4.66
CA GLY A 16 3.37 -10.40 4.17
C GLY A 16 4.70 -9.65 4.14
N SER A 17 5.39 -9.70 3.00
CA SER A 17 6.71 -9.07 2.84
C SER A 17 6.67 -7.59 2.47
N SER A 18 5.50 -6.97 2.31
CA SER A 18 5.37 -5.64 1.68
C SER A 18 6.25 -4.55 2.31
N LYS A 19 6.43 -4.57 3.64
CA LYS A 19 7.33 -3.64 4.32
C LYS A 19 8.79 -3.87 3.97
N ARG A 20 9.23 -5.13 4.00
CA ARG A 20 10.61 -5.50 3.68
C ARG A 20 10.92 -5.16 2.23
N ASP A 21 10.00 -5.45 1.33
CA ASP A 21 10.17 -5.21 -0.10
C ASP A 21 10.25 -3.69 -0.39
N LEU A 22 9.39 -2.88 0.25
CA LEU A 22 9.50 -1.42 0.20
C LEU A 22 10.85 -0.93 0.70
N LEU A 23 11.31 -1.41 1.86
CA LEU A 23 12.59 -1.00 2.44
C LEU A 23 13.81 -1.50 1.64
N GLY A 24 13.61 -2.37 0.64
CA GLY A 24 14.64 -2.78 -0.31
C GLY A 24 14.77 -1.85 -1.53
N PHE A 25 13.93 -0.81 -1.64
CA PHE A 25 14.03 0.18 -2.71
C PHE A 25 15.14 1.21 -2.47
N PRO A 26 15.51 1.99 -3.50
CA PRO A 26 16.39 3.14 -3.32
C PRO A 26 15.83 4.12 -2.28
N GLU A 27 16.72 4.71 -1.48
CA GLU A 27 16.36 5.52 -0.31
C GLU A 27 15.33 6.62 -0.64
N ARG A 28 15.56 7.37 -1.73
CA ARG A 28 14.62 8.41 -2.19
C ARG A 28 13.22 7.86 -2.50
N VAL A 29 13.13 6.65 -3.06
CA VAL A 29 11.85 5.99 -3.36
C VAL A 29 11.15 5.59 -2.05
N VAL A 30 11.90 5.07 -1.08
CA VAL A 30 11.38 4.75 0.27
C VAL A 30 10.81 5.99 0.94
N ASP A 31 11.53 7.12 0.88
CA ASP A 31 11.10 8.38 1.48
C ASP A 31 9.83 8.92 0.81
N ASN A 32 9.78 8.94 -0.52
CA ASN A 32 8.64 9.47 -1.27
C ASN A 32 7.38 8.61 -1.08
N ILE A 33 7.50 7.29 -1.14
CA ILE A 33 6.38 6.38 -0.84
C ILE A 33 5.99 6.49 0.63
N GLY A 34 6.96 6.59 1.55
CA GLY A 34 6.71 6.73 2.97
C GLY A 34 5.94 8.01 3.31
N TYR A 35 6.29 9.13 2.67
CA TYR A 35 5.57 10.40 2.78
C TYR A 35 4.14 10.28 2.24
N ALA A 36 3.98 9.71 1.04
CA ALA A 36 2.66 9.49 0.44
C ALA A 36 1.76 8.60 1.32
N LEU A 37 2.30 7.51 1.89
CA LEU A 37 1.57 6.69 2.87
C LEU A 37 1.19 7.50 4.11
N GLY A 38 2.05 8.39 4.61
CA GLY A 38 1.73 9.30 5.71
C GLY A 38 0.54 10.22 5.40
N VAL A 39 0.47 10.77 4.19
CA VAL A 39 -0.70 11.54 3.71
C VAL A 39 -1.97 10.69 3.74
N VAL A 40 -1.89 9.42 3.29
CA VAL A 40 -3.03 8.48 3.32
C VAL A 40 -3.45 8.17 4.77
N GLN A 41 -2.50 8.01 5.71
CA GLN A 41 -2.81 7.79 7.13
C GLN A 41 -3.63 8.91 7.75
N LEU A 42 -3.44 10.15 7.26
CA LEU A 42 -4.19 11.34 7.66
C LEU A 42 -5.51 11.53 6.89
N GLY A 43 -5.88 10.58 6.03
CA GLY A 43 -7.09 10.64 5.20
C GLY A 43 -6.95 11.47 3.93
N GLY A 44 -5.73 11.93 3.61
CA GLY A 44 -5.44 12.64 2.36
C GLY A 44 -5.29 11.71 1.15
N HIS A 45 -5.24 12.31 -0.03
CA HIS A 45 -4.99 11.63 -1.29
C HIS A 45 -3.72 12.20 -1.95
N PRO A 46 -2.57 11.52 -1.85
CA PRO A 46 -1.34 12.04 -2.45
C PRO A 46 -1.44 12.02 -3.98
N PRO A 47 -0.85 13.00 -4.70
CA PRO A 47 -0.93 13.06 -6.17
C PRO A 47 -0.33 11.84 -6.90
N SER A 48 0.58 11.12 -6.24
CA SER A 48 1.20 9.89 -6.75
C SER A 48 0.29 8.66 -6.62
N ALA A 49 -0.84 8.76 -5.89
CA ALA A 49 -1.79 7.67 -5.75
C ALA A 49 -2.71 7.55 -6.96
N LYS A 50 -2.90 6.32 -7.44
CA LYS A 50 -3.80 5.97 -8.54
C LYS A 50 -4.70 4.79 -8.13
N PRO A 51 -5.95 4.73 -8.61
CA PRO A 51 -6.80 3.57 -8.38
C PRO A 51 -6.17 2.30 -8.97
N TRP A 52 -6.15 1.22 -8.19
CA TRP A 52 -5.74 -0.09 -8.69
C TRP A 52 -6.87 -0.70 -9.53
N LYS A 53 -6.55 -1.14 -10.75
CA LYS A 53 -7.53 -1.72 -11.67
C LYS A 53 -7.80 -3.18 -11.33
N GLY A 54 -9.06 -3.61 -11.41
CA GLY A 54 -9.46 -5.03 -11.33
C GLY A 54 -9.93 -5.54 -9.96
N LEU A 55 -9.71 -4.81 -8.86
CA LEU A 55 -10.07 -5.27 -7.50
C LEU A 55 -11.21 -4.50 -6.83
N GLY A 56 -11.90 -3.67 -7.61
CA GLY A 56 -12.95 -2.78 -7.13
C GLY A 56 -12.44 -1.60 -6.30
N PRO A 57 -13.35 -0.76 -5.78
CA PRO A 57 -12.99 0.49 -5.12
C PRO A 57 -12.18 0.28 -3.84
N GLY A 58 -11.41 1.30 -3.45
CA GLY A 58 -10.68 1.32 -2.18
C GLY A 58 -9.41 0.49 -2.16
N VAL A 59 -8.86 0.12 -3.32
CA VAL A 59 -7.45 -0.29 -3.48
C VAL A 59 -6.78 0.71 -4.43
N SER A 60 -5.58 1.14 -4.08
CA SER A 60 -4.83 2.15 -4.81
C SER A 60 -3.35 1.79 -4.81
N GLU A 61 -2.60 2.37 -5.75
CA GLU A 61 -1.15 2.24 -5.84
C GLU A 61 -0.52 3.63 -5.76
N ILE A 62 0.53 3.79 -4.96
CA ILE A 62 1.46 4.91 -5.08
C ILE A 62 2.46 4.52 -6.17
N VAL A 63 2.69 5.42 -7.13
CA VAL A 63 3.67 5.25 -8.21
C VAL A 63 4.80 6.25 -8.00
N GLU A 64 6.03 5.75 -7.94
CA GLU A 64 7.25 6.55 -7.81
C GLU A 64 8.25 6.10 -8.88
N ASP A 65 8.78 7.04 -9.66
CA ASP A 65 9.77 6.75 -10.70
C ASP A 65 11.16 7.20 -10.25
N ASP A 66 12.19 6.42 -10.58
CA ASP A 66 13.58 6.83 -10.47
C ASP A 66 14.39 6.44 -11.72
N THR A 67 15.72 6.63 -11.67
CA THR A 67 16.62 6.32 -12.79
C THR A 67 16.69 4.83 -13.14
N SER A 68 16.31 3.94 -12.22
CA SER A 68 16.33 2.48 -12.36
C SER A 68 14.98 1.88 -12.78
N GLY A 69 13.88 2.62 -12.65
CA GLY A 69 12.56 2.24 -13.15
C GLY A 69 11.41 2.78 -12.31
N THR A 70 10.26 2.10 -12.39
CA THR A 70 9.02 2.50 -11.69
C THR A 70 8.76 1.61 -10.49
N PHE A 71 8.63 2.19 -9.31
CA PHE A 71 8.30 1.52 -8.06
C PHE A 71 6.86 1.76 -7.68
N ARG A 72 6.23 0.73 -7.10
CA ARG A 72 4.82 0.80 -6.73
C ARG A 72 4.61 0.25 -5.34
N ALA A 73 3.76 0.91 -4.57
CA ALA A 73 3.23 0.40 -3.31
C ALA A 73 1.70 0.35 -3.38
N VAL A 74 1.14 -0.85 -3.33
CA VAL A 74 -0.30 -1.10 -3.40
C VAL A 74 -0.88 -1.16 -1.99
N TYR A 75 -1.97 -0.45 -1.75
CA TYR A 75 -2.60 -0.34 -0.45
C TYR A 75 -4.13 -0.31 -0.52
N ALA A 76 -4.79 -0.68 0.57
CA ALA A 76 -6.24 -0.69 0.70
C ALA A 76 -6.72 0.29 1.76
N VAL A 77 -7.67 1.15 1.38
CA VAL A 77 -8.33 2.17 2.25
C VAL A 77 -9.79 1.83 2.56
N ARG A 78 -10.31 0.73 2.02
CA ARG A 78 -11.68 0.24 2.28
C ARG A 78 -11.93 -0.19 3.73
N PHE A 79 -10.89 -0.21 4.56
CA PHE A 79 -10.93 -0.55 5.98
C PHE A 79 -11.03 0.73 6.82
N ARG A 80 -12.14 0.93 7.54
CA ARG A 80 -12.43 2.23 8.19
C ARG A 80 -11.33 2.63 9.18
N LYS A 81 -10.82 1.67 9.97
CA LYS A 81 -9.92 1.89 11.10
C LYS A 81 -8.43 1.73 10.79
N ALA A 82 -8.05 1.28 9.60
CA ALA A 82 -6.65 1.02 9.26
C ALA A 82 -6.41 1.07 7.75
N ILE A 83 -5.16 1.21 7.34
CA ILE A 83 -4.73 1.08 5.94
C ILE A 83 -3.85 -0.15 5.84
N TYR A 84 -4.10 -0.98 4.83
CA TYR A 84 -3.29 -2.18 4.60
C TYR A 84 -2.37 -1.98 3.42
N VAL A 85 -1.06 -2.08 3.62
CA VAL A 85 -0.08 -2.08 2.54
C VAL A 85 0.11 -3.52 2.07
N LEU A 86 -0.41 -3.81 0.89
CA LEU A 86 -0.54 -5.14 0.32
C LEU A 86 0.75 -5.59 -0.35
N HIS A 87 1.37 -4.74 -1.16
CA HIS A 87 2.55 -5.13 -1.93
C HIS A 87 3.42 -3.92 -2.26
N ALA A 88 4.72 -4.15 -2.38
CA ALA A 88 5.66 -3.17 -2.89
C ALA A 88 6.56 -3.88 -3.91
N PHE A 89 6.62 -3.38 -5.14
CA PHE A 89 7.45 -3.98 -6.19
C PHE A 89 8.07 -2.95 -7.13
N HIS A 90 9.20 -3.33 -7.73
CA HIS A 90 9.85 -2.60 -8.82
C HIS A 90 9.37 -3.17 -10.16
N LYS A 91 8.64 -2.36 -10.93
CA LYS A 91 8.24 -2.67 -12.30
C LYS A 91 9.42 -2.44 -13.25
N LYS A 92 10.11 -3.54 -13.61
CA LYS A 92 11.32 -3.51 -14.45
C LYS A 92 11.10 -3.29 -15.95
N SER A 93 9.87 -3.39 -16.47
CA SER A 93 9.59 -3.16 -17.90
C SER A 93 9.08 -1.73 -18.13
N PRO A 94 9.79 -0.88 -18.90
CA PRO A 94 9.31 0.46 -19.24
C PRO A 94 8.14 0.42 -20.25
N SER A 95 8.06 -0.63 -21.08
CA SER A 95 7.10 -0.73 -22.20
C SER A 95 5.80 -1.48 -21.86
N GLY A 96 5.76 -2.26 -20.78
CA GLY A 96 4.53 -2.93 -20.35
C GLY A 96 3.60 -1.97 -19.60
N VAL A 97 2.45 -1.63 -20.16
CA VAL A 97 1.40 -0.87 -19.41
C VAL A 97 0.83 -1.72 -18.27
N ARG A 98 0.83 -3.04 -18.43
CA ARG A 98 0.26 -4.00 -17.49
C ARG A 98 1.26 -4.39 -16.41
N THR A 99 0.80 -4.39 -15.16
CA THR A 99 1.50 -5.03 -14.04
C THR A 99 1.64 -6.54 -14.32
N ALA A 100 2.76 -7.12 -13.92
CA ALA A 100 3.00 -8.54 -14.14
C ALA A 100 1.94 -9.39 -13.42
N ARG A 101 1.50 -10.48 -14.06
CA ARG A 101 0.46 -11.36 -13.51
C ARG A 101 0.76 -11.85 -12.08
N PRO A 102 2.00 -12.23 -11.72
CA PRO A 102 2.33 -12.63 -10.35
C PRO A 102 2.10 -11.51 -9.31
N ASP A 103 2.39 -10.25 -9.64
CA ASP A 103 2.15 -9.13 -8.74
C ASP A 103 0.64 -8.89 -8.54
N VAL A 104 -0.16 -9.07 -9.60
CA VAL A 104 -1.63 -8.96 -9.53
C VAL A 104 -2.20 -10.05 -8.61
N GLU A 105 -1.82 -11.31 -8.85
CA GLU A 105 -2.28 -12.45 -8.05
C GLU A 105 -1.87 -12.32 -6.58
N LEU A 106 -0.65 -11.82 -6.31
CA LEU A 106 -0.17 -11.60 -4.95
C LEU A 106 -0.95 -10.47 -4.23
N VAL A 107 -1.29 -9.39 -4.92
CA VAL A 107 -2.13 -8.31 -4.35
C VAL A 107 -3.52 -8.85 -4.00
N GLU A 108 -4.11 -9.70 -4.85
CA GLU A 108 -5.40 -10.34 -4.60
C GLU A 108 -5.38 -11.23 -3.36
N GLU A 109 -4.37 -12.09 -3.24
CA GLU A 109 -4.18 -12.96 -2.09
C GLU A 109 -4.03 -12.14 -0.80
N ARG A 110 -3.17 -11.13 -0.84
CA ARG A 110 -2.89 -10.28 0.32
C ARG A 110 -4.07 -9.39 0.70
N LEU A 111 -4.94 -9.02 -0.26
CA LEU A 111 -6.19 -8.33 0.04
C LEU A 111 -7.16 -9.23 0.82
N LYS A 112 -7.22 -10.54 0.50
CA LYS A 112 -8.00 -11.51 1.27
C LYS A 112 -7.43 -11.66 2.68
N ALA A 113 -6.11 -11.72 2.82
CA ALA A 113 -5.44 -11.76 4.13
C ALA A 113 -5.71 -10.50 4.96
N ALA A 114 -5.63 -9.31 4.35
CA ALA A 114 -5.95 -8.03 4.99
C ALA A 114 -7.39 -8.00 5.53
N ARG A 115 -8.36 -8.53 4.78
CA ARG A 115 -9.75 -8.63 5.23
C ARG A 115 -9.88 -9.47 6.51
N ARG A 116 -9.28 -10.66 6.53
CA ARG A 116 -9.31 -11.56 7.69
C ARG A 116 -8.65 -10.92 8.92
N ASP A 117 -7.50 -10.26 8.72
CA ASP A 117 -6.82 -9.54 9.79
C ASP A 117 -7.66 -8.37 10.32
N TYR A 118 -8.31 -7.62 9.43
CA TYR A 118 -9.20 -6.52 9.84
C TYR A 118 -10.39 -7.03 10.67
N GLU A 119 -11.05 -8.10 10.23
CA GLU A 119 -12.15 -8.73 10.97
C GLU A 119 -11.70 -9.22 12.34
N ALA A 120 -10.53 -9.85 12.43
CA ALA A 120 -9.97 -10.32 13.70
C ALA A 120 -9.61 -9.18 14.67
N ARG A 121 -9.07 -8.06 14.16
CA ARG A 121 -8.65 -6.91 14.98
C ARG A 121 -9.79 -5.97 15.36
N TYR A 122 -10.72 -5.74 14.44
CA TYR A 122 -11.69 -4.65 14.53
C TYR A 122 -13.15 -5.11 14.43
N GLY A 123 -13.41 -6.38 14.10
CA GLY A 123 -14.76 -6.92 13.92
C GLY A 123 -15.55 -7.12 15.21
N LYS A 124 -14.91 -7.01 16.39
CA LYS A 124 -15.59 -7.12 17.70
C LYS A 124 -16.04 -5.80 18.29
N GLU A 125 -15.72 -4.66 17.67
CA GLU A 125 -16.36 -3.38 18.00
C GLU A 125 -17.65 -3.25 17.18
N THR A 126 -18.68 -3.96 17.64
CA THR A 126 -20.07 -3.51 17.47
C THR A 126 -20.19 -2.13 18.12
N ASP A 127 -20.56 -1.12 17.33
CA ASP A 127 -21.26 0.06 17.88
C ASP A 127 -22.53 -0.40 18.61
#